data_AF-A0A5N5SRK4-F1
#
_entry.id   AF-A0A5N5SRK4-F1
#
_cell.length_a   1.000
_cell.length_b   1.000
_cell.length_c   1.000
_cell.angle_alpha   90.00
_cell.angle_beta   90.00
_cell.angle_gamma   90.00
#
_symmetry.space_group_name_H-M   'P 1'
#
loop_
_entity.id
_entity.type
_entity.pdbx_description
1 polymer ?
#
loop_
_entity_poly.entity_id
_entity_poly.type
_entity_poly.pdbx_seq_one_letter_code
_entity_poly.pdbx_strand_id
1 'polypeptide(L)'
;MRSENLNMTLLFPIRGLWFDKIYGNLLKVDGFGNILVCIHGFQFLKASDIQELYPNKFILLDENRIYVMNTLFNLPEIYMLACLIDFFSSSPNYIKVSEGVKSGDLFMSFRSIFQDIRSAVDYVHIQGGLKQRTLEHMSEYVHKDERLSLLLNRIRESGAKVFLLTNSEYWYTEGIMSYLLDSGTKGQKHWRSHFDYIVVRCFQAQFFQ
;
A
#
# COMPACT_ATOMS: atom_id res chain seq x y z
N MET A 1 7.20 26.26 11.44
CA MET A 1 8.14 25.19 11.06
C MET A 1 7.78 23.92 11.83
N ARG A 2 6.99 23.03 11.22
CA ARG A 2 6.64 21.69 11.73
C ARG A 2 6.76 20.67 10.56
N SER A 3 7.66 20.94 9.62
CA SER A 3 7.71 20.28 8.31
C SER A 3 8.66 19.07 8.25
N GLU A 4 9.29 18.65 9.35
CA GLU A 4 10.33 17.61 9.30
C GLU A 4 10.05 16.35 10.14
N ASN A 5 8.99 16.30 10.95
CA ASN A 5 8.72 15.15 11.83
C ASN A 5 7.35 14.52 11.57
N LEU A 6 7.20 13.86 10.42
CA LEU A 6 6.10 12.92 10.17
C LEU A 6 6.50 11.54 10.70
N ASN A 7 6.41 11.32 12.01
CA ASN A 7 6.61 9.99 12.59
C ASN A 7 5.35 9.14 12.40
N MET A 8 5.50 7.93 11.85
CA MET A 8 4.39 7.01 11.65
C MET A 8 3.91 6.42 12.98
N THR A 9 2.63 6.64 13.29
CA THR A 9 1.97 5.92 14.39
C THR A 9 1.34 4.64 13.83
N LEU A 10 1.90 3.48 14.17
CA LEU A 10 1.48 2.17 13.65
C LEU A 10 0.02 1.79 13.95
N LEU A 11 -0.64 2.49 14.89
CA LEU A 11 -2.02 2.20 15.32
C LEU A 11 -3.10 2.83 14.42
N PHE A 12 -2.75 3.80 13.56
CA PHE A 12 -3.72 4.51 12.73
C PHE A 12 -4.07 3.80 11.41
N PRO A 13 -3.10 3.47 10.52
CA PRO A 13 -3.45 2.94 9.21
C PRO A 13 -3.95 1.50 9.31
N ILE A 14 -5.13 1.24 8.75
CA ILE A 14 -5.70 -0.11 8.63
C ILE A 14 -5.85 -0.46 7.15
N ARG A 15 -5.55 -1.70 6.79
CA ARG A 15 -5.71 -2.21 5.42
C ARG A 15 -7.18 -2.21 4.98
N GLY A 16 -7.40 -1.93 3.70
CA GLY A 16 -8.72 -1.97 3.06
C GLY A 16 -9.58 -0.74 3.37
N LEU A 17 -8.95 0.40 3.62
CA LEU A 17 -9.63 1.70 3.59
C LEU A 17 -9.83 2.15 2.14
N TRP A 18 -10.89 2.91 1.91
CA TRP A 18 -11.18 3.57 0.64
C TRP A 18 -10.80 5.03 0.77
N PHE A 19 -10.04 5.55 -0.18
CA PHE A 19 -9.75 6.98 -0.25
C PHE A 19 -10.70 7.65 -1.26
N ASP A 20 -11.50 8.60 -0.78
CA ASP A 20 -12.35 9.43 -1.63
C ASP A 20 -11.58 10.63 -2.17
N LYS A 21 -11.26 10.60 -3.47
CA LYS A 21 -10.48 11.65 -4.15
C LYS A 21 -11.24 12.98 -4.27
N ILE A 22 -12.55 13.01 -4.05
CA ILE A 22 -13.35 14.25 -4.10
C ILE A 22 -13.28 14.99 -2.77
N TYR A 23 -13.62 14.33 -1.65
CA TYR A 23 -13.69 14.99 -0.33
C TYR A 23 -12.45 14.79 0.55
N GLY A 24 -11.47 14.02 0.09
CA GLY A 24 -10.23 13.79 0.84
C GLY A 24 -10.44 13.00 2.12
N ASN A 25 -11.36 12.02 2.10
CA ASN A 25 -11.69 11.21 3.27
C ASN A 25 -11.18 9.78 3.12
N LEU A 26 -10.70 9.22 4.23
CA LEU A 26 -10.47 7.78 4.40
C LEU A 26 -11.76 7.15 4.94
N LEU A 27 -12.30 6.19 4.21
CA LEU A 27 -13.56 5.52 4.50
C LEU A 27 -13.31 4.06 4.84
N LYS A 28 -13.89 3.59 5.94
CA LYS A 28 -14.11 2.17 6.16
C LYS A 28 -15.52 1.84 5.71
N VAL A 29 -15.63 0.95 4.72
CA VAL A 29 -16.92 0.54 4.17
C VAL A 29 -17.14 -0.96 4.36
N ASP A 30 -18.41 -1.37 4.41
CA ASP A 30 -18.80 -2.78 4.38
C ASP A 30 -18.87 -3.32 2.94
N GLY A 31 -19.28 -4.58 2.79
CA GLY A 31 -19.40 -5.24 1.47
C GLY A 31 -20.52 -4.69 0.58
N PHE A 32 -21.41 -3.84 1.10
CA PHE A 32 -22.49 -3.22 0.34
C PHE A 32 -22.18 -1.77 -0.04
N GLY A 33 -21.16 -1.14 0.56
CA GLY A 33 -20.80 0.26 0.34
C GLY A 33 -21.31 1.20 1.44
N ASN A 34 -21.83 0.67 2.55
CA ASN A 34 -22.21 1.50 3.70
C ASN A 34 -20.94 1.97 4.43
N ILE A 35 -20.90 3.25 4.77
CA ILE A 35 -19.78 3.89 5.46
C ILE A 35 -19.88 3.60 6.96
N LEU A 36 -18.94 2.80 7.46
CA LEU A 36 -18.79 2.45 8.87
C LEU A 36 -17.99 3.51 9.64
N VAL A 37 -16.93 4.02 9.01
CA VAL A 37 -16.04 5.04 9.58
C VAL A 37 -15.63 6.01 8.47
N CYS A 38 -15.59 7.30 8.78
CA CYS A 38 -15.08 8.33 7.89
C CYS A 38 -14.08 9.20 8.64
N ILE A 39 -12.89 9.37 8.07
CA ILE A 39 -11.78 10.11 8.68
C ILE A 39 -11.30 11.17 7.69
N HIS A 40 -11.21 12.42 8.15
CA HIS A 40 -10.63 13.53 7.41
C HIS A 40 -9.33 13.97 8.08
N GLY A 41 -8.18 13.68 7.48
CA GLY A 41 -6.90 13.82 8.17
C GLY A 41 -6.84 12.85 9.36
N PHE A 42 -6.75 13.37 10.58
CA PHE A 42 -6.89 12.58 11.81
C PHE A 42 -8.23 12.77 12.53
N GLN A 43 -9.15 13.53 11.94
CA GLN A 43 -10.47 13.79 12.53
C GLN A 43 -11.46 12.70 12.12
N PHE A 44 -12.00 11.98 13.11
CA PHE A 44 -13.14 11.09 12.91
C PHE A 44 -14.42 11.92 12.76
N LEU A 45 -15.13 11.78 11.64
CA LEU A 45 -16.35 12.51 11.37
C LEU A 45 -17.54 11.90 12.11
N LYS A 46 -18.45 12.75 12.59
CA LYS A 46 -19.69 12.31 13.22
C LYS A 46 -20.69 11.86 12.15
N ALA A 47 -21.68 11.09 12.58
CA ALA A 47 -22.76 10.61 11.72
C ALA A 47 -23.49 11.72 10.94
N SER A 48 -23.65 12.91 11.53
CA SER A 48 -24.24 14.09 10.87
C SER A 48 -23.38 14.57 9.71
N ASP A 49 -22.09 14.77 9.96
CA ASP A 49 -21.15 15.31 8.99
C ASP A 49 -20.94 14.33 7.82
N ILE A 50 -20.94 13.02 8.12
CA ILE A 50 -20.92 11.98 7.09
C ILE A 50 -22.16 12.06 6.22
N GLN A 51 -23.34 12.30 6.79
CA GLN A 51 -24.59 12.36 6.02
C GLN A 51 -24.67 13.58 5.10
N GLU A 52 -24.02 14.69 5.45
CA GLU A 52 -23.90 15.88 4.60
C GLU A 52 -23.04 15.61 3.35
N LEU A 53 -21.93 14.88 3.52
CA LEU A 53 -21.01 14.55 2.42
C LEU A 53 -21.45 13.31 1.61
N TYR A 54 -22.08 12.35 2.29
CA TYR A 54 -22.48 11.06 1.76
C TYR A 54 -23.95 10.81 2.10
N PRO A 55 -24.89 11.26 1.26
CA PRO A 55 -26.31 10.96 1.45
C PRO A 55 -26.54 9.45 1.64
N ASN A 56 -27.38 9.09 2.61
CA ASN A 56 -27.60 7.71 3.05
C ASN A 56 -26.38 6.98 3.64
N LYS A 57 -25.28 7.69 3.95
CA LYS A 57 -24.02 7.12 4.46
C LYS A 57 -23.50 5.99 3.57
N PHE A 58 -23.63 6.17 2.27
CA PHE A 58 -23.36 5.16 1.26
C PHE A 58 -22.46 5.72 0.18
N ILE A 59 -21.57 4.88 -0.34
CA ILE A 59 -20.73 5.22 -1.49
C ILE A 59 -20.58 4.02 -2.43
N LEU A 60 -20.81 4.28 -3.71
CA LEU A 60 -20.53 3.31 -4.77
C LEU A 60 -19.04 3.26 -5.05
N LEU A 61 -18.54 2.06 -5.34
CA LEU A 61 -17.20 1.89 -5.86
C LEU A 61 -17.16 2.39 -7.30
N ASP A 62 -16.66 3.62 -7.48
CA ASP A 62 -16.28 4.17 -8.77
C ASP A 62 -14.77 4.39 -8.77
N GLU A 63 -14.02 3.64 -9.58
CA GLU A 63 -12.55 3.70 -9.64
C GLU A 63 -12.02 5.10 -9.99
N ASN A 64 -12.82 5.93 -10.68
CA ASN A 64 -12.46 7.30 -10.97
C ASN A 64 -12.46 8.17 -9.72
N ARG A 65 -13.31 7.89 -8.73
CA ARG A 65 -13.46 8.65 -7.48
C ARG A 65 -12.77 7.99 -6.29
N ILE A 66 -12.90 6.69 -6.16
CA ILE A 66 -12.43 5.91 -5.02
C ILE A 66 -11.16 5.17 -5.38
N TYR A 67 -10.19 5.19 -4.47
CA TYR A 67 -9.04 4.30 -4.52
C TYR A 67 -9.07 3.33 -3.33
N VAL A 68 -8.98 2.03 -3.61
CA VAL A 68 -9.07 0.99 -2.58
C VAL A 68 -7.67 0.56 -2.13
N MET A 69 -7.35 0.80 -0.86
CA MET A 69 -6.01 0.62 -0.28
C MET A 69 -5.85 -0.77 0.35
N ASN A 70 -5.83 -1.80 -0.50
CA ASN A 70 -5.96 -3.21 -0.09
C ASN A 70 -4.66 -3.94 0.23
N THR A 71 -3.49 -3.38 -0.08
CA THR A 71 -2.20 -4.05 0.17
C THR A 71 -1.53 -3.51 1.43
N LEU A 72 -0.62 -4.29 2.02
CA LEU A 72 0.20 -3.79 3.13
C LEU A 72 1.14 -2.65 2.67
N PHE A 73 1.49 -2.59 1.39
CA PHE A 73 2.26 -1.49 0.81
C PHE A 73 1.50 -0.15 0.80
N ASN A 74 0.17 -0.17 0.97
CA ASN A 74 -0.61 1.05 1.09
C ASN A 74 -0.63 1.64 2.51
N LEU A 75 -0.14 0.92 3.55
CA LEU A 75 -0.18 1.45 4.92
C LEU A 75 0.59 2.77 5.09
N PRO A 76 1.81 2.94 4.52
CA PRO A 76 2.50 4.23 4.55
C PRO A 76 1.76 5.33 3.81
N GLU A 77 1.13 4.99 2.68
CA GLU A 77 0.35 5.90 1.86
C GLU A 77 -0.90 6.40 2.60
N ILE A 78 -1.64 5.51 3.27
CA ILE A 78 -2.80 5.84 4.12
C ILE A 78 -2.40 6.86 5.18
N TYR A 79 -1.29 6.61 5.87
CA TYR A 79 -0.81 7.51 6.91
C TYR A 79 -0.38 8.86 6.34
N MET A 80 0.34 8.86 5.22
CA MET A 80 0.79 10.08 4.56
C MET A 80 -0.39 10.94 4.06
N LEU A 81 -1.44 10.32 3.52
CA LEU A 81 -2.69 11.00 3.16
C LEU A 81 -3.31 11.69 4.38
N ALA A 82 -3.46 10.96 5.48
CA ALA A 82 -4.00 11.51 6.72
C ALA A 82 -3.15 12.68 7.24
N CYS A 83 -1.83 12.53 7.26
CA CYS A 83 -0.90 13.60 7.65
C CYS A 83 -1.04 14.85 6.79
N LEU A 84 -1.05 14.72 5.46
CA LEU A 84 -1.12 15.88 4.57
C LEU A 84 -2.49 16.56 4.67
N ILE A 85 -3.57 15.80 4.69
CA ILE A 85 -4.92 16.35 4.83
C ILE A 85 -5.06 17.06 6.17
N ASP A 86 -4.56 16.48 7.26
CA ASP A 86 -4.56 17.10 8.59
C ASP A 86 -3.70 18.38 8.61
N PHE A 87 -2.49 18.32 8.04
CA PHE A 87 -1.60 19.48 7.93
C PHE A 87 -2.25 20.64 7.17
N PHE A 88 -2.81 20.38 5.99
CA PHE A 88 -3.46 21.44 5.21
C PHE A 88 -4.76 21.92 5.87
N SER A 89 -5.48 21.07 6.58
CA SER A 89 -6.74 21.46 7.26
C SER A 89 -6.50 22.26 8.54
N SER A 90 -5.37 22.05 9.22
CA SER A 90 -5.05 22.69 10.50
C SER A 90 -4.10 23.88 10.38
N SER A 91 -3.41 24.03 9.25
CA SER A 91 -2.46 25.10 9.02
C SER A 91 -3.16 26.42 8.67
N PRO A 92 -2.83 27.54 9.32
CA PRO A 92 -3.45 28.84 9.05
C PRO A 92 -3.10 29.42 7.67
N ASN A 93 -2.11 28.83 6.98
CA ASN A 93 -1.67 29.27 5.65
C ASN A 93 -2.56 28.73 4.52
N TYR A 94 -3.47 27.80 4.83
CA TYR A 94 -4.33 27.16 3.85
C TYR A 94 -5.79 27.35 4.22
N ILE A 95 -6.64 27.51 3.20
CA ILE A 95 -8.09 27.59 3.35
C ILE A 95 -8.69 26.29 2.85
N LYS A 96 -9.33 25.55 3.75
CA LYS A 96 -10.10 24.36 3.39
C LYS A 96 -11.31 24.74 2.53
N VAL A 97 -11.51 24.02 1.43
CA VAL A 97 -12.72 24.09 0.59
C VAL A 97 -13.29 22.68 0.43
N SER A 98 -14.45 22.54 -0.23
CA SER A 98 -15.16 21.26 -0.33
C SER A 98 -14.33 20.13 -0.94
N GLU A 99 -13.56 20.42 -2.00
CA GLU A 99 -12.83 19.41 -2.79
C GLU A 99 -11.31 19.55 -2.72
N GLY A 100 -10.79 20.28 -1.73
CA GLY A 100 -9.36 20.48 -1.57
C GLY A 100 -9.01 21.62 -0.64
N VAL A 101 -7.87 22.24 -0.92
CA VAL A 101 -7.34 23.37 -0.13
C VAL A 101 -6.79 24.46 -1.04
N LYS A 102 -6.84 25.71 -0.58
CA LYS A 102 -6.30 26.88 -1.29
C LYS A 102 -5.16 27.53 -0.51
N SER A 103 -4.18 28.07 -1.23
CA SER A 103 -3.11 28.93 -0.69
C SER A 103 -2.91 30.10 -1.65
N GLY A 104 -3.50 31.26 -1.34
CA GLY A 104 -3.62 32.36 -2.30
C GLY A 104 -4.43 31.92 -3.52
N ASP A 105 -3.89 32.12 -4.72
CA ASP A 105 -4.51 31.74 -5.99
C ASP A 105 -4.32 30.26 -6.35
N LEU A 106 -3.48 29.53 -5.61
CA LEU A 106 -3.23 28.11 -5.84
C LEU A 106 -4.34 27.26 -5.23
N PHE A 107 -4.99 26.44 -6.05
CA PHE A 107 -5.93 25.40 -5.61
C PHE A 107 -5.31 24.02 -5.75
N MET A 108 -5.31 23.25 -4.67
CA MET A 108 -4.89 21.86 -4.63
C MET A 108 -6.09 20.98 -4.28
N SER A 109 -6.58 20.25 -5.28
CA SER A 109 -7.65 19.27 -5.06
C SER A 109 -7.16 18.08 -4.22
N PHE A 110 -8.06 17.41 -3.49
CA PHE A 110 -7.68 16.17 -2.80
C PHE A 110 -7.25 15.07 -3.78
N ARG A 111 -7.80 15.07 -5.00
CA ARG A 111 -7.38 14.21 -6.10
C ARG A 111 -5.92 14.43 -6.49
N SER A 112 -5.50 15.68 -6.67
CA SER A 112 -4.11 15.98 -7.05
C SER A 112 -3.14 15.65 -5.92
N ILE A 113 -3.49 15.96 -4.67
CA ILE A 113 -2.70 15.56 -3.50
C ILE A 113 -2.51 14.04 -3.46
N PHE A 114 -3.59 13.28 -3.66
CA PHE A 114 -3.53 11.82 -3.74
C PHE A 114 -2.64 11.35 -4.90
N GLN A 115 -2.75 11.97 -6.08
CA GLN A 115 -1.95 11.60 -7.23
C GLN A 115 -0.45 11.84 -6.99
N ASP A 116 -0.09 12.94 -6.33
CA ASP A 116 1.30 13.25 -6.00
C ASP A 116 1.88 12.23 -5.01
N ILE A 117 1.11 11.90 -3.97
CA ILE A 117 1.45 10.83 -3.01
C ILE A 117 1.64 9.50 -3.74
N ARG A 118 0.69 9.11 -4.60
CA ARG A 118 0.73 7.83 -5.31
C ARG A 118 1.96 7.74 -6.20
N SER A 119 2.23 8.81 -6.94
CA SER A 119 3.41 8.93 -7.81
C SER A 119 4.72 8.83 -7.02
N ALA A 120 4.78 9.42 -5.82
CA ALA A 120 5.93 9.31 -4.94
C ALA A 120 6.10 7.87 -4.40
N VAL A 121 5.02 7.21 -4.00
CA VAL A 121 5.06 5.80 -3.56
C VAL A 121 5.53 4.89 -4.69
N ASP A 122 4.99 5.08 -5.90
CA ASP A 122 5.40 4.33 -7.09
C ASP A 122 6.88 4.57 -7.43
N TYR A 123 7.33 5.82 -7.39
CA TYR A 123 8.73 6.17 -7.58
C TYR A 123 9.62 5.41 -6.59
N VAL A 124 9.30 5.43 -5.30
CA VAL A 124 10.08 4.74 -4.26
C VAL A 124 10.19 3.24 -4.51
N HIS A 125 9.12 2.59 -5.02
CA HIS A 125 9.10 1.14 -5.27
C HIS A 125 9.76 0.73 -6.60
N ILE A 126 9.70 1.58 -7.62
CA ILE A 126 10.13 1.25 -8.99
C ILE A 126 11.54 1.77 -9.27
N GLN A 127 11.81 3.03 -8.94
CA GLN A 127 13.04 3.76 -9.30
C GLN A 127 13.90 4.13 -8.09
N GLY A 128 13.28 4.24 -6.91
CA GLY A 128 13.95 4.61 -5.68
C GLY A 128 14.78 3.48 -5.06
N GLY A 129 15.44 3.79 -3.95
CA GLY A 129 16.35 2.88 -3.26
C GLY A 129 15.69 1.85 -2.33
N LEU A 130 14.35 1.73 -2.30
CA LEU A 130 13.65 0.86 -1.34
C LEU A 130 14.14 -0.58 -1.44
N LYS A 131 14.05 -1.17 -2.64
CA LYS A 131 14.43 -2.57 -2.88
C LYS A 131 15.89 -2.82 -2.51
N GLN A 132 16.79 -1.93 -2.91
CA GLN A 132 18.22 -2.05 -2.60
C GLN A 132 18.47 -2.02 -1.09
N ARG A 133 17.91 -1.05 -0.36
CA ARG A 133 18.05 -0.96 1.10
C ARG A 133 17.47 -2.18 1.81
N THR A 134 16.36 -2.73 1.32
CA THR A 134 15.79 -3.98 1.83
C THR A 134 16.74 -5.16 1.62
N LEU A 135 17.38 -5.27 0.45
CA LEU A 135 18.37 -6.33 0.21
C LEU A 135 19.61 -6.20 1.12
N GLU A 136 20.05 -4.96 1.39
CA GLU A 136 21.20 -4.68 2.27
C GLU A 136 20.93 -5.02 3.75
N HIS A 137 19.67 -5.01 4.18
CA HIS A 137 19.26 -5.21 5.58
C HIS A 137 18.15 -6.28 5.72
N MET A 138 18.32 -7.40 5.01
CA MET A 138 17.32 -8.48 4.91
C MET A 138 16.74 -8.94 6.25
N SER A 139 17.57 -9.15 7.26
CA SER A 139 17.13 -9.67 8.57
C SER A 139 16.23 -8.71 9.35
N GLU A 140 16.25 -7.42 9.03
CA GLU A 140 15.40 -6.41 9.64
C GLU A 140 14.02 -6.37 8.96
N TYR A 141 13.99 -6.50 7.63
CA TYR A 141 12.78 -6.24 6.84
C TYR A 141 12.05 -7.51 6.35
N VAL A 142 12.73 -8.66 6.33
CA VAL A 142 12.20 -9.91 5.77
C VAL A 142 12.22 -11.00 6.84
N HIS A 143 11.03 -11.45 7.24
CA HIS A 143 10.88 -12.58 8.15
C HIS A 143 11.27 -13.89 7.45
N LYS A 144 12.35 -14.52 7.93
CA LYS A 144 12.81 -15.83 7.45
C LYS A 144 12.21 -16.95 8.31
N ASP A 145 11.65 -17.97 7.66
CA ASP A 145 11.13 -19.18 8.31
C ASP A 145 11.75 -20.42 7.66
N GLU A 146 12.52 -21.19 8.44
CA GLU A 146 13.21 -22.39 7.97
C GLU A 146 12.25 -23.48 7.46
N ARG A 147 10.99 -23.45 7.89
CA ARG A 147 9.95 -24.41 7.46
C ARG A 147 9.51 -24.19 6.01
N LEU A 148 9.81 -23.04 5.41
CA LEU A 148 9.42 -22.72 4.03
C LEU A 148 9.98 -23.72 3.03
N SER A 149 11.28 -24.06 3.14
CA SER A 149 11.93 -25.02 2.24
C SER A 149 11.31 -26.42 2.36
N LEU A 150 11.03 -26.86 3.60
CA LEU A 150 10.38 -28.14 3.87
C LEU A 150 8.97 -28.20 3.26
N LEU A 151 8.19 -27.12 3.38
CA LEU A 151 6.86 -27.03 2.80
C LEU A 151 6.90 -27.17 1.27
N LEU A 152 7.76 -26.41 0.59
CA LEU A 152 7.89 -26.47 -0.86
C LEU A 152 8.30 -27.87 -1.35
N ASN A 153 9.23 -28.52 -0.65
CA ASN A 153 9.65 -29.88 -0.99
C ASN A 153 8.50 -30.89 -0.84
N ARG A 154 7.73 -30.82 0.24
CA ARG A 154 6.58 -31.72 0.46
C ARG A 154 5.50 -31.56 -0.60
N ILE A 155 5.24 -30.33 -1.06
CA ILE A 155 4.30 -30.10 -2.16
C ILE A 155 4.79 -30.84 -3.41
N ARG A 156 6.08 -30.76 -3.74
CA ARG A 156 6.65 -31.48 -4.90
C ARG A 156 6.64 -32.99 -4.74
N GLU A 157 6.96 -33.49 -3.56
CA GLU A 157 6.95 -34.93 -3.25
C GLU A 157 5.55 -35.55 -3.39
N SER A 158 4.48 -34.75 -3.22
CA SER A 158 3.11 -35.18 -3.50
C SER A 158 2.79 -35.38 -4.98
N GLY A 159 3.71 -35.06 -5.89
CA GLY A 159 3.52 -35.08 -7.34
C GLY A 159 2.96 -33.78 -7.91
N ALA A 160 2.66 -32.78 -7.07
CA ALA A 160 2.23 -31.47 -7.52
C ALA A 160 3.40 -30.66 -8.10
N LYS A 161 3.11 -29.82 -9.10
CA LYS A 161 4.06 -28.82 -9.60
C LYS A 161 3.95 -27.53 -8.79
N VAL A 162 5.08 -26.89 -8.54
CA VAL A 162 5.20 -25.64 -7.79
C VAL A 162 5.67 -24.53 -8.73
N PHE A 163 5.03 -23.36 -8.70
CA PHE A 163 5.47 -22.22 -9.48
C PHE A 163 5.52 -20.94 -8.64
N LEU A 164 6.38 -20.00 -9.05
CA LEU A 164 6.45 -18.64 -8.54
C LEU A 164 5.96 -17.67 -9.62
N LEU A 165 4.99 -16.83 -9.28
CA LEU A 165 4.43 -15.80 -10.15
C LEU A 165 4.46 -14.45 -9.42
N THR A 166 5.39 -13.57 -9.76
CA THR A 166 5.63 -12.31 -9.03
C THR A 166 5.69 -11.08 -9.94
N ASN A 167 5.21 -9.94 -9.44
CA ASN A 167 5.30 -8.64 -10.11
C ASN A 167 6.71 -8.04 -10.00
N SER A 168 7.54 -8.54 -9.06
CA SER A 168 8.90 -8.07 -8.86
C SER A 168 9.82 -8.44 -10.01
N GLU A 169 10.88 -7.66 -10.19
CA GLU A 169 11.96 -7.94 -11.13
C GLU A 169 12.80 -9.12 -10.67
N TYR A 170 13.49 -9.75 -11.62
CA TYR A 170 14.30 -10.93 -11.36
C TYR A 170 15.38 -10.70 -10.31
N TRP A 171 16.15 -9.61 -10.40
CA TRP A 171 17.26 -9.33 -9.47
C TRP A 171 16.79 -9.20 -8.02
N TYR A 172 15.63 -8.56 -7.81
CA TYR A 172 15.05 -8.41 -6.47
C TYR A 172 14.49 -9.74 -5.98
N THR A 173 13.83 -10.49 -6.87
CA THR A 173 13.32 -11.84 -6.58
C THR A 173 14.45 -12.78 -6.22
N GLU A 174 15.57 -12.76 -6.95
CA GLU A 174 16.76 -13.56 -6.66
C GLU A 174 17.32 -13.24 -5.27
N GLY A 175 17.51 -11.96 -4.93
CA GLY A 175 18.00 -11.55 -3.61
C GLY A 175 17.09 -12.03 -2.47
N ILE A 176 15.77 -11.82 -2.61
CA ILE A 176 14.78 -12.24 -1.59
C ILE A 176 14.72 -13.76 -1.47
N MET A 177 14.61 -14.47 -2.58
CA MET A 177 14.44 -15.93 -2.57
C MET A 177 15.71 -16.65 -2.14
N SER A 178 16.88 -16.14 -2.50
CA SER A 178 18.15 -16.66 -1.97
C SER A 178 18.24 -16.48 -0.46
N TYR A 179 17.89 -15.30 0.07
CA TYR A 179 17.86 -15.10 1.52
C TYR A 179 16.90 -16.07 2.23
N LEU A 180 15.72 -16.32 1.65
CA LEU A 180 14.69 -17.17 2.26
C LEU A 180 15.01 -18.67 2.19
N LEU A 181 15.55 -19.15 1.07
CA LEU A 181 15.64 -20.59 0.77
C LEU A 181 17.06 -21.13 0.67
N ASP A 182 18.07 -20.30 0.41
CA ASP A 182 19.45 -20.75 0.40
C ASP A 182 20.00 -20.73 1.84
N SER A 183 20.50 -21.87 2.32
CA SER A 183 21.07 -21.97 3.68
C SER A 183 22.57 -21.69 3.76
N GLY A 184 23.24 -21.48 2.60
CA GLY A 184 24.69 -21.28 2.53
C GLY A 184 25.55 -22.52 2.82
N THR A 185 24.95 -23.70 3.01
CA THR A 185 25.69 -24.95 3.25
C THR A 185 26.09 -25.66 1.94
N LYS A 186 27.31 -26.21 1.90
CA LYS A 186 27.81 -26.95 0.72
C LYS A 186 26.90 -28.14 0.38
N GLY A 187 26.44 -28.19 -0.87
CA GLY A 187 25.58 -29.26 -1.37
C GLY A 187 24.07 -28.96 -1.33
N GLN A 188 23.67 -27.79 -0.83
CA GLN A 188 22.26 -27.43 -0.83
C GLN A 188 21.73 -26.90 -2.16
N LYS A 189 20.43 -27.12 -2.31
CA LYS A 189 19.62 -26.75 -3.45
C LYS A 189 19.50 -25.22 -3.53
N HIS A 190 19.88 -24.66 -4.68
CA HIS A 190 19.60 -23.27 -5.01
C HIS A 190 18.08 -23.02 -5.02
N TRP A 191 17.61 -21.87 -4.54
CA TRP A 191 16.19 -21.56 -4.34
C TRP A 191 15.30 -21.92 -5.54
N ARG A 192 15.79 -21.64 -6.76
CA ARG A 192 15.11 -21.96 -8.03
C ARG A 192 14.70 -23.42 -8.15
N SER A 193 15.48 -24.34 -7.60
CA SER A 193 15.18 -25.78 -7.66
C SER A 193 13.99 -26.21 -6.80
N HIS A 194 13.41 -25.31 -5.99
CA HIS A 194 12.13 -25.52 -5.33
C HIS A 194 10.93 -25.28 -6.26
N PHE A 195 11.13 -24.72 -7.45
CA PHE A 195 10.05 -24.36 -8.38
C PHE A 195 10.23 -25.08 -9.73
N ASP A 196 9.12 -25.47 -10.35
CA ASP A 196 9.06 -25.99 -11.72
C ASP A 196 8.95 -24.85 -12.74
N TYR A 197 8.29 -23.75 -12.36
CA TYR A 197 8.18 -22.54 -13.18
C TYR A 197 8.40 -21.29 -12.33
N ILE A 198 9.14 -20.33 -12.88
CA ILE A 198 9.37 -19.03 -12.26
C ILE A 198 9.05 -17.97 -13.30
N VAL A 199 8.08 -17.12 -12.99
CA VAL A 199 7.67 -16.01 -13.84
C VAL A 199 7.72 -14.73 -13.00
N VAL A 200 8.51 -13.76 -13.48
CA VAL A 200 8.79 -12.48 -12.83
C VAL A 200 8.23 -11.34 -13.68
N ARG A 201 8.08 -10.13 -13.11
CA ARG A 201 7.43 -8.98 -13.77
C ARG A 201 6.06 -9.31 -14.35
N CYS A 202 5.32 -10.17 -13.67
CA CYS A 202 3.95 -10.46 -14.08
C CYS A 202 3.13 -9.22 -13.76
N PHE A 203 2.48 -8.60 -14.74
CA PHE A 203 1.46 -7.61 -14.43
C PHE A 203 0.22 -8.37 -13.98
N GLN A 204 0.21 -8.90 -12.74
CA GLN A 204 -0.70 -9.96 -12.29
C GLN A 204 -2.18 -9.71 -12.66
N ALA A 205 -2.69 -8.48 -12.58
CA ALA A 205 -4.07 -8.18 -12.98
C ALA A 205 -4.34 -8.40 -14.48
N GLN A 206 -3.35 -8.17 -15.35
CA GLN A 206 -3.43 -8.43 -16.79
C GLN A 206 -3.05 -9.87 -17.15
N PHE A 207 -2.26 -10.55 -16.31
CA PHE A 207 -1.80 -11.91 -16.57
C PHE A 207 -2.95 -12.95 -16.59
N PHE A 208 -4.04 -12.69 -15.86
CA PHE A 208 -5.20 -13.58 -15.75
C PHE A 208 -6.36 -13.20 -16.67
N GLN A 209 -6.17 -12.25 -17.59
CA GLN A 209 -7.14 -11.88 -18.62
C GLN A 209 -6.86 -12.64 -19.91
#